data_AF-A0A9W4PQ72-F1
#
_entry.id   AF-A0A9W4PQ72-F1
#
_cell.length_a   1.000
_cell.length_b   1.000
_cell.length_c   1.000
_cell.angle_alpha   90.00
_cell.angle_beta   90.00
_cell.angle_gamma   90.00
#
_symmetry.space_group_name_H-M   'P 1'
#
loop_
_entity.id
_entity.type
_entity.pdbx_description
1 polymer ?
#
loop_
_entity_poly.entity_id
_entity_poly.type
_entity_poly.pdbx_seq_one_letter_code
_entity_poly.pdbx_strand_id
1 'polypeptide(L)'
;MTTSARETHPPLPRLLVTGAAGRLGRLAVTHLRQAARYDVVATDVATIPDGIAADLTQPAAQWDGFLDGVDAILHCAGHRGPGTTWQEAQELNLDLSLRLMAAARRRVKRFVFLSSNWVMAGHRFTQGPITVHREPAPINPYGMSKLAIERAGIALAEAGDFDFIALRIGMVVAKPLDAGRRLPSMRRWSQEMWLGGEDFCEGIEKALTAPVNGASVLNLVSDNPGSRWDISETRQRIGYSPGPGRRAEVQPAHEAAEVTAARLDLCRTEIVRHLAAGSADLPDESAARCAEILTGEEKAPKHLP
;
A
#
# COMPACT_ATOMS: atom_id res chain seq x y z
N MET A 1 -40.27 -8.23 -43.30
CA MET A 1 -38.90 -7.80 -42.98
C MET A 1 -38.92 -7.24 -41.57
N THR A 2 -38.57 -8.05 -40.58
CA THR A 2 -38.46 -7.64 -39.18
C THR A 2 -37.06 -7.12 -38.92
N THR A 3 -36.93 -5.80 -38.77
CA THR A 3 -35.71 -5.12 -38.37
C THR A 3 -35.39 -5.50 -36.92
N SER A 4 -34.38 -6.33 -36.74
CA SER A 4 -33.82 -6.63 -35.41
C SER A 4 -33.21 -5.35 -34.83
N ALA A 5 -33.80 -4.84 -33.75
CA ALA A 5 -33.21 -3.78 -32.96
C ALA A 5 -31.91 -4.33 -32.34
N ARG A 6 -30.76 -3.75 -32.71
CA ARG A 6 -29.49 -4.04 -32.05
C ARG A 6 -29.63 -3.62 -30.60
N GLU A 7 -29.58 -4.58 -29.68
CA GLU A 7 -29.41 -4.32 -28.26
C GLU A 7 -28.12 -3.52 -28.08
N THR A 8 -28.24 -2.22 -27.81
CA THR A 8 -27.11 -1.40 -27.43
C THR A 8 -26.83 -1.72 -25.97
N HIS A 9 -25.91 -2.65 -25.73
CA HIS A 9 -25.36 -2.83 -24.38
C HIS A 9 -24.81 -1.48 -23.88
N PRO A 10 -25.03 -1.12 -22.60
CA PRO A 10 -24.43 0.07 -22.03
C PRO A 10 -22.90 -0.01 -22.18
N PRO A 11 -22.20 1.12 -22.39
CA PRO A 11 -20.75 1.11 -22.53
C PRO A 11 -20.10 0.48 -21.29
N LEU A 12 -19.08 -0.35 -21.50
CA LEU A 12 -18.33 -0.98 -20.42
C LEU A 12 -17.69 0.11 -19.53
N PRO A 13 -17.60 -0.10 -18.19
CA PRO A 13 -16.89 0.82 -17.32
C PRO A 13 -15.45 1.04 -17.80
N ARG A 14 -15.03 2.30 -17.92
CA ARG A 14 -13.71 2.66 -18.43
C ARG A 14 -12.72 2.86 -17.28
N LEU A 15 -11.69 2.03 -17.24
CA LEU A 15 -10.71 1.97 -16.17
C LEU A 15 -9.35 2.46 -16.67
N LEU A 16 -8.79 3.47 -16.01
CA LEU A 16 -7.43 3.94 -16.27
C LEU A 16 -6.43 3.24 -15.33
N VAL A 17 -5.39 2.63 -15.87
CA VAL A 17 -4.27 2.08 -15.09
C VAL A 17 -3.00 2.87 -15.41
N THR A 18 -2.46 3.59 -14.44
CA THR A 18 -1.17 4.29 -14.60
C THR A 18 0.00 3.42 -14.14
N GLY A 19 1.21 3.69 -14.61
CA GLY A 19 2.38 2.88 -14.28
C GLY A 19 2.29 1.48 -14.91
N ALA A 20 1.63 1.39 -16.08
CA ALA A 20 1.28 0.15 -16.73
C ALA A 20 2.50 -0.63 -17.28
N ALA A 21 3.65 0.03 -17.49
CA ALA A 21 4.93 -0.63 -17.76
C ALA A 21 5.61 -1.14 -16.48
N GLY A 22 5.07 -0.84 -15.30
CA GLY A 22 5.53 -1.39 -14.02
C GLY A 22 5.15 -2.86 -13.84
N ARG A 23 5.84 -3.56 -12.92
CA ARG A 23 5.53 -4.97 -12.61
C ARG A 23 4.08 -5.17 -12.16
N LEU A 24 3.59 -4.30 -11.28
CA LEU A 24 2.21 -4.39 -10.77
C LEU A 24 1.20 -3.84 -11.76
N GLY A 25 1.53 -2.77 -12.48
CA GLY A 25 0.70 -2.23 -13.54
C GLY A 25 0.44 -3.24 -14.65
N ARG A 26 1.47 -3.95 -15.14
CA ARG A 26 1.29 -5.05 -16.11
C ARG A 26 0.38 -6.15 -15.58
N LEU A 27 0.57 -6.57 -14.33
CA LEU A 27 -0.27 -7.60 -13.72
C LEU A 27 -1.74 -7.16 -13.66
N ALA A 28 -1.98 -5.91 -13.24
CA ALA A 28 -3.31 -5.31 -13.20
C ALA A 28 -3.96 -5.18 -14.59
N VAL A 29 -3.24 -4.64 -15.57
CA VAL A 29 -3.74 -4.46 -16.95
C VAL A 29 -4.10 -5.81 -17.57
N THR A 30 -3.23 -6.82 -17.43
CA THR A 30 -3.51 -8.18 -17.93
C THR A 30 -4.78 -8.74 -17.30
N HIS A 31 -4.90 -8.68 -15.97
CA HIS A 31 -6.08 -9.18 -15.26
C HIS A 31 -7.37 -8.49 -15.69
N LEU A 32 -7.38 -7.14 -15.69
CA LEU A 32 -8.57 -6.36 -16.03
C LEU A 32 -9.00 -6.56 -17.49
N ARG A 33 -8.04 -6.69 -18.43
CA ARG A 33 -8.36 -6.99 -19.84
C ARG A 33 -8.90 -8.42 -20.02
N GLN A 34 -8.36 -9.40 -19.30
CA GLN A 34 -8.82 -10.79 -19.34
C GLN A 34 -10.25 -10.96 -18.80
N ALA A 35 -10.69 -10.09 -17.89
CA ALA A 35 -12.05 -10.10 -17.36
C ALA A 35 -13.12 -9.77 -18.43
N ALA A 36 -12.74 -9.16 -19.56
CA ALA A 36 -13.60 -8.85 -20.72
C ALA A 36 -14.90 -8.08 -20.39
N ARG A 37 -14.90 -7.31 -19.30
CA ARG A 37 -16.03 -6.50 -18.82
C ARG A 37 -15.70 -5.03 -18.57
N TYR A 38 -14.50 -4.61 -18.95
CA TYR A 38 -13.99 -3.26 -18.76
C TYR A 38 -13.36 -2.75 -20.04
N ASP A 39 -13.45 -1.44 -20.25
CA ASP A 39 -12.62 -0.74 -21.22
C ASP A 39 -11.36 -0.24 -20.51
N VAL A 40 -10.22 -0.93 -20.72
CA VAL A 40 -8.99 -0.69 -19.96
C VAL A 40 -8.02 0.20 -20.73
N VAL A 41 -7.87 1.43 -20.25
CA VAL A 41 -6.86 2.39 -20.71
C VAL A 41 -5.61 2.22 -19.87
N ALA A 42 -4.49 1.90 -20.51
CA ALA A 42 -3.19 1.75 -19.85
C ALA A 42 -2.30 2.95 -20.18
N THR A 43 -1.60 3.50 -19.19
CA THR A 43 -0.64 4.60 -19.40
C THR A 43 0.65 4.44 -18.60
N ASP A 44 1.75 4.87 -19.20
CA ASP A 44 3.08 4.92 -18.60
C ASP A 44 3.94 5.97 -19.31
N VAL A 45 5.05 6.40 -18.71
CA VAL A 45 6.04 7.25 -19.39
C VAL A 45 6.78 6.46 -20.47
N ALA A 46 6.95 5.16 -20.26
CA ALA A 46 7.46 4.25 -21.27
C ALA A 46 6.37 3.89 -22.30
N THR A 47 6.78 3.70 -23.56
CA THR A 47 5.88 3.17 -24.58
C THR A 47 5.43 1.75 -24.23
N ILE A 48 4.12 1.54 -24.23
CA ILE A 48 3.49 0.23 -23.99
C ILE A 48 2.57 -0.13 -25.17
N PRO A 49 2.47 -1.42 -25.55
CA PRO A 49 1.51 -1.86 -26.56
C PRO A 49 0.07 -1.54 -26.12
N ASP A 50 -0.71 -0.97 -27.04
CA ASP A 50 -2.12 -0.64 -26.84
C ASP A 50 -2.36 0.24 -25.60
N GLY A 51 -1.44 1.16 -25.31
CA GLY A 51 -1.59 2.14 -24.25
C GLY A 51 -1.08 3.51 -24.66
N ILE A 52 -1.26 4.48 -23.77
CA ILE A 52 -1.00 5.89 -24.02
C ILE A 52 0.28 6.28 -23.25
N ALA A 53 1.29 6.73 -23.98
CA ALA A 53 2.50 7.28 -23.37
C ALA A 53 2.18 8.64 -22.75
N ALA A 54 2.39 8.78 -21.44
CA ALA A 54 2.20 10.04 -20.72
C ALA A 54 3.16 10.16 -19.55
N ASP A 55 3.81 11.33 -19.46
CA ASP A 55 4.62 11.70 -18.30
C ASP A 55 3.75 12.46 -17.28
N LEU A 56 3.41 11.77 -16.19
CA LEU A 56 2.61 12.36 -15.10
C LEU A 56 3.39 13.39 -14.26
N THR A 57 4.69 13.54 -14.49
CA THR A 57 5.46 14.66 -13.91
C THR A 57 5.23 15.97 -14.67
N GLN A 58 4.72 15.90 -15.91
CA GLN A 58 4.38 17.08 -16.68
C GLN A 58 2.98 17.62 -16.31
N PRO A 59 2.68 18.89 -16.63
CA PRO A 59 1.35 19.46 -16.44
C PRO A 59 0.26 18.66 -17.14
N ALA A 60 -0.92 18.55 -16.51
CA ALA A 60 -2.04 17.76 -17.02
C ALA A 60 -2.58 18.21 -18.39
N ALA A 61 -2.30 19.45 -18.81
CA ALA A 61 -2.63 19.93 -20.15
C ALA A 61 -1.88 19.19 -21.28
N GLN A 62 -0.83 18.43 -20.96
CA GLN A 62 -0.06 17.61 -21.92
C GLN A 62 -0.56 16.15 -21.98
N TRP A 63 -1.58 15.81 -21.20
CA TRP A 63 -2.13 14.46 -21.11
C TRP A 63 -3.29 14.31 -22.09
N ASP A 64 -2.98 14.00 -23.34
CA ASP A 64 -3.99 13.94 -24.41
C ASP A 64 -4.98 12.78 -24.21
N GLY A 65 -6.22 13.13 -23.84
CA GLY A 65 -7.43 12.30 -23.98
C GLY A 65 -7.58 11.08 -23.07
N PHE A 66 -6.56 10.67 -22.30
CA PHE A 66 -6.66 9.42 -21.53
C PHE A 66 -7.53 9.50 -20.26
N LEU A 67 -7.94 10.71 -19.84
CA LEU A 67 -8.93 10.91 -18.76
C LEU A 67 -10.37 10.97 -19.28
N ASP A 68 -10.57 10.98 -20.60
CA ASP A 68 -11.90 11.16 -21.17
C ASP A 68 -12.75 9.91 -21.00
N GLY A 69 -13.94 10.10 -20.41
CA GLY A 69 -14.88 9.03 -20.11
C GLY A 69 -14.40 8.03 -19.06
N VAL A 70 -13.31 8.31 -18.33
CA VAL A 70 -12.80 7.39 -17.28
C VAL A 70 -13.74 7.38 -16.08
N ASP A 71 -14.22 6.19 -15.71
CA ASP A 71 -15.05 6.00 -14.52
C ASP A 71 -14.18 5.88 -13.27
N ALA A 72 -13.07 5.14 -13.35
CA ALA A 72 -12.19 4.89 -12.21
C ALA A 72 -10.71 4.80 -12.62
N ILE A 73 -9.83 5.21 -11.70
CA ILE A 73 -8.37 5.17 -11.85
C ILE A 73 -7.78 4.14 -10.89
N LEU A 74 -6.89 3.27 -11.38
CA LEU A 74 -5.92 2.51 -10.60
C LEU A 74 -4.53 3.12 -10.76
N HIS A 75 -4.09 3.87 -9.76
CA HIS A 75 -2.82 4.57 -9.77
C HIS A 75 -1.67 3.67 -9.27
N CYS A 76 -0.93 3.07 -10.21
CA CYS A 76 0.27 2.27 -9.91
C CYS A 76 1.58 3.03 -10.18
N ALA A 77 1.52 4.17 -10.86
CA ALA A 77 2.71 4.96 -11.19
C ALA A 77 3.40 5.46 -9.91
N GLY A 78 4.73 5.45 -9.95
CA GLY A 78 5.57 6.00 -8.90
C GLY A 78 6.89 5.27 -8.75
N HIS A 79 7.89 5.95 -8.18
CA HIS A 79 9.15 5.34 -7.82
C HIS A 79 8.98 4.37 -6.63
N ARG A 80 9.67 3.23 -6.67
CA ARG A 80 9.40 2.10 -5.77
C ARG A 80 10.54 1.81 -4.78
N GLY A 81 10.14 1.51 -3.54
CA GLY A 81 10.97 0.79 -2.57
C GLY A 81 11.77 1.67 -1.62
N PRO A 82 12.49 1.07 -0.66
CA PRO A 82 13.08 1.81 0.45
C PRO A 82 14.29 2.69 0.10
N GLY A 83 14.87 2.50 -1.09
CA GLY A 83 16.04 3.29 -1.55
C GLY A 83 15.68 4.64 -2.16
N THR A 84 14.38 4.98 -2.26
CA THR A 84 13.92 6.26 -2.81
C THR A 84 14.45 7.43 -1.99
N THR A 85 15.14 8.35 -2.66
CA THR A 85 15.60 9.61 -2.09
C THR A 85 14.44 10.57 -1.84
N TRP A 86 14.68 11.63 -1.08
CA TRP A 86 13.65 12.68 -0.88
C TRP A 86 13.23 13.36 -2.17
N GLN A 87 14.18 13.65 -3.07
CA GLN A 87 13.90 14.27 -4.36
C GLN A 87 13.02 13.36 -5.22
N GLU A 88 13.37 12.08 -5.35
CA GLU A 88 12.56 11.11 -6.09
C GLU A 88 11.19 10.90 -5.44
N ALA A 89 11.09 10.90 -4.10
CA ALA A 89 9.82 10.77 -3.41
C ALA A 89 8.90 11.99 -3.64
N GLN A 90 9.48 13.18 -3.74
CA GLN A 90 8.74 14.39 -4.07
C GLN A 90 8.28 14.37 -5.53
N GLU A 91 9.21 14.27 -6.48
CA GLU A 91 8.92 14.40 -7.91
C GLU A 91 8.15 13.19 -8.46
N LEU A 92 8.65 11.98 -8.16
CA LEU A 92 8.21 10.73 -8.77
C LEU A 92 7.18 9.96 -7.93
N ASN A 93 6.70 10.52 -6.82
CA ASN A 93 5.56 9.95 -6.09
C ASN A 93 4.55 11.04 -5.75
N LEU A 94 4.95 12.05 -4.96
CA LEU A 94 4.02 13.04 -4.44
C LEU A 94 3.45 13.93 -5.56
N ASP A 95 4.31 14.66 -6.27
CA ASP A 95 3.91 15.66 -7.26
C ASP A 95 3.08 15.03 -8.38
N LEU A 96 3.52 13.90 -8.94
CA LEU A 96 2.77 13.20 -9.99
C LEU A 96 1.40 12.70 -9.50
N SER A 97 1.31 12.24 -8.24
CA SER A 97 0.04 11.73 -7.69
C SER A 97 -0.94 12.88 -7.47
N LEU A 98 -0.45 13.98 -6.90
CA LEU A 98 -1.26 15.17 -6.64
C LEU A 98 -1.72 15.83 -7.94
N ARG A 99 -0.87 15.89 -8.98
CA ARG A 99 -1.27 16.37 -10.31
C ARG A 99 -2.36 15.48 -10.91
N LEU A 100 -2.20 14.16 -10.84
CA LEU A 100 -3.20 13.23 -11.38
C LEU A 100 -4.52 13.35 -10.63
N MET A 101 -4.48 13.39 -9.29
CA MET A 101 -5.65 13.63 -8.47
C MET A 101 -6.33 14.94 -8.87
N ALA A 102 -5.58 16.05 -8.93
CA ALA A 102 -6.11 17.36 -9.31
C ALA A 102 -6.78 17.36 -10.68
N ALA A 103 -6.20 16.68 -11.68
CA ALA A 103 -6.78 16.54 -13.01
C ALA A 103 -8.02 15.63 -13.04
N ALA A 104 -8.12 14.66 -12.13
CA ALA A 104 -9.21 13.69 -12.04
C ALA A 104 -10.38 14.18 -11.17
N ARG A 105 -10.16 15.18 -10.30
CA ARG A 105 -11.18 15.76 -9.41
C ARG A 105 -12.46 16.07 -10.19
N ARG A 106 -13.60 15.56 -9.71
CA ARG A 106 -14.93 15.79 -10.28
C ARG A 106 -15.11 15.29 -11.72
N ARG A 107 -14.13 14.57 -12.27
CA ARG A 107 -14.17 13.95 -13.61
C ARG A 107 -14.29 12.42 -13.54
N VAL A 108 -13.73 11.81 -12.49
CA VAL A 108 -13.82 10.38 -12.25
C VAL A 108 -14.66 10.10 -11.01
N LYS A 109 -15.28 8.92 -10.95
CA LYS A 109 -16.06 8.51 -9.77
C LYS A 109 -15.16 7.97 -8.67
N ARG A 110 -14.07 7.29 -9.04
CA ARG A 110 -13.20 6.60 -8.09
C ARG A 110 -11.71 6.71 -8.41
N PHE A 111 -10.92 6.88 -7.37
CA PHE A 111 -9.46 6.86 -7.41
C PHE A 111 -8.93 5.78 -6.45
N VAL A 112 -8.39 4.69 -7.01
CA VAL A 112 -7.72 3.62 -6.28
C VAL A 112 -6.21 3.84 -6.34
N PHE A 113 -5.58 4.01 -5.19
CA PHE A 113 -4.16 4.25 -5.05
C PHE A 113 -3.42 3.02 -4.51
N LEU A 114 -2.36 2.59 -5.19
CA LEU A 114 -1.42 1.62 -4.63
C LEU A 114 -0.48 2.31 -3.62
N SER A 115 -0.95 2.34 -2.38
CA SER A 115 -0.13 2.67 -1.21
C SER A 115 0.84 1.52 -0.89
N SER A 116 1.41 1.49 0.32
CA SER A 116 2.44 0.52 0.68
C SER A 116 2.45 0.16 2.16
N ASN A 117 2.84 -1.08 2.46
CA ASN A 117 3.24 -1.49 3.82
C ASN A 117 4.32 -0.59 4.44
N TRP A 118 5.11 0.14 3.64
CA TRP A 118 6.13 1.08 4.15
C TRP A 118 5.56 2.24 4.96
N VAL A 119 4.26 2.54 4.81
CA VAL A 119 3.52 3.46 5.69
C VAL A 119 3.51 2.98 7.15
N MET A 120 3.62 1.66 7.37
CA MET A 120 3.58 1.02 8.69
C MET A 120 4.95 0.48 9.14
N ALA A 121 6.04 0.82 8.45
CA ALA A 121 7.33 0.17 8.64
C ALA A 121 7.94 0.34 10.05
N GLY A 122 7.58 1.39 10.80
CA GLY A 122 7.99 1.59 12.19
C GLY A 122 7.40 0.55 13.15
N HIS A 123 6.32 -0.14 12.74
CA HIS A 123 5.71 -1.20 13.54
C HIS A 123 6.37 -2.57 13.33
N ARG A 124 7.42 -2.64 12.50
CA ARG A 124 8.07 -3.89 12.09
C ARG A 124 8.45 -4.78 13.27
N PHE A 125 9.00 -4.19 14.33
CA PHE A 125 9.50 -4.89 15.51
C PHE A 125 8.58 -4.75 16.74
N THR A 126 7.40 -4.16 16.56
CA THR A 126 6.40 -4.03 17.63
C THR A 126 5.51 -5.28 17.72
N GLN A 127 4.67 -5.36 18.75
CA GLN A 127 3.67 -6.41 18.90
C GLN A 127 2.26 -5.93 18.49
N GLY A 128 1.34 -6.89 18.40
CA GLY A 128 -0.08 -6.63 18.14
C GLY A 128 -0.44 -6.41 16.67
N PRO A 129 -1.75 -6.31 16.36
CA PRO A 129 -2.23 -6.22 14.99
C PRO A 129 -1.85 -4.89 14.33
N ILE A 130 -1.64 -4.95 13.02
CA ILE A 130 -1.48 -3.80 12.11
C ILE A 130 -2.83 -3.58 11.45
N THR A 131 -3.72 -2.87 12.15
CA THR A 131 -5.06 -2.53 11.63
C THR A 131 -5.02 -1.23 10.82
N VAL A 132 -6.09 -0.94 10.09
CA VAL A 132 -6.23 0.32 9.34
C VAL A 132 -6.29 1.56 10.25
N HIS A 133 -6.65 1.39 11.53
CA HIS A 133 -6.72 2.45 12.53
C HIS A 133 -5.42 2.65 13.30
N ARG A 134 -4.45 1.75 13.15
CA ARG A 134 -3.14 1.91 13.78
C ARG A 134 -2.41 3.08 13.16
N GLU A 135 -1.84 3.95 14.00
CA GLU A 135 -1.17 5.17 13.55
C GLU A 135 -0.01 4.83 12.60
N PRO A 136 0.04 5.43 11.40
CA PRO A 136 1.18 5.30 10.49
C PRO A 136 2.52 5.66 11.13
N ALA A 137 3.56 4.92 10.77
CA ALA A 137 4.92 5.16 11.24
C ALA A 137 5.92 4.89 10.09
N PRO A 138 5.91 5.69 9.02
CA PRO A 138 6.87 5.50 7.93
C PRO A 138 8.28 5.89 8.39
N ILE A 139 9.29 5.15 7.92
CA ILE A 139 10.69 5.31 8.34
C ILE A 139 11.63 5.78 7.23
N ASN A 140 11.08 6.10 6.05
CA ASN A 140 11.85 6.53 4.88
C ASN A 140 11.01 7.41 3.94
N PRO A 141 11.65 8.11 2.97
CA PRO A 141 10.95 9.01 2.04
C PRO A 141 9.85 8.32 1.24
N TYR A 142 10.08 7.06 0.83
CA TYR A 142 9.07 6.27 0.13
C TYR A 142 7.79 6.09 0.95
N GLY A 143 7.89 5.57 2.17
CA GLY A 143 6.74 5.40 3.07
C GLY A 143 6.06 6.72 3.42
N MET A 144 6.85 7.79 3.62
CA MET A 144 6.34 9.13 3.91
C MET A 144 5.55 9.71 2.73
N SER A 145 6.05 9.56 1.49
CA SER A 145 5.32 9.99 0.30
C SER A 145 3.99 9.25 0.13
N LYS A 146 3.97 7.93 0.37
CA LYS A 146 2.73 7.12 0.32
C LYS A 146 1.72 7.58 1.36
N LEU A 147 2.16 7.87 2.60
CA LEU A 147 1.28 8.42 3.63
C LEU A 147 0.74 9.81 3.25
N ALA A 148 1.57 10.70 2.70
CA ALA A 148 1.12 12.01 2.26
C ALA A 148 0.03 11.90 1.17
N ILE A 149 0.18 10.96 0.23
CA ILE A 149 -0.82 10.70 -0.82
C ILE A 149 -2.09 10.08 -0.23
N GLU A 150 -2.00 9.18 0.76
CA GLU A 150 -3.17 8.68 1.49
C GLU A 150 -3.98 9.84 2.09
N ARG A 151 -3.30 10.79 2.77
CA ARG A 151 -3.95 11.95 3.39
C ARG A 151 -4.56 12.90 2.36
N ALA A 152 -3.87 13.16 1.25
CA ALA A 152 -4.39 14.00 0.18
C ALA A 152 -5.65 13.39 -0.46
N GLY A 153 -5.63 12.09 -0.74
CA GLY A 153 -6.78 11.39 -1.32
C GLY A 153 -7.99 11.37 -0.39
N ILE A 154 -7.79 11.19 0.92
CA ILE A 154 -8.86 11.30 1.93
C ILE A 154 -9.50 12.70 1.89
N ALA A 155 -8.68 13.76 1.93
CA ALA A 155 -9.18 15.12 1.93
C ALA A 155 -9.98 15.47 0.66
N LEU A 156 -9.56 14.95 -0.50
CA LEU A 156 -10.28 15.15 -1.77
C LEU A 156 -11.61 14.37 -1.81
N ALA A 157 -11.65 13.16 -1.23
CA ALA A 157 -12.89 12.41 -1.12
C ALA A 157 -13.89 13.06 -0.14
N GLU A 158 -13.41 13.60 0.98
CA GLU A 158 -14.22 14.38 1.92
C GLU A 158 -14.79 15.66 1.27
N ALA A 159 -14.05 16.26 0.33
CA ALA A 159 -14.52 17.38 -0.49
C ALA A 159 -15.53 16.97 -1.58
N GLY A 160 -15.81 15.67 -1.75
CA GLY A 160 -16.74 15.15 -2.74
C GLY A 160 -16.20 15.11 -4.17
N ASP A 161 -14.88 15.08 -4.35
CA ASP A 161 -14.27 15.09 -5.69
C ASP A 161 -14.26 13.71 -6.37
N PHE A 162 -14.15 12.62 -5.59
CA PHE A 162 -14.24 11.22 -5.99
C PHE A 162 -14.24 10.31 -4.75
N ASP A 163 -14.64 9.05 -4.89
CA ASP A 163 -14.34 8.03 -3.88
C ASP A 163 -12.85 7.68 -3.92
N PHE A 164 -12.22 7.56 -2.75
CA PHE A 164 -10.79 7.27 -2.65
C PHE A 164 -10.54 5.96 -1.90
N ILE A 165 -9.74 5.08 -2.50
CA ILE A 165 -9.29 3.85 -1.83
C ILE A 165 -7.78 3.73 -1.93
N ALA A 166 -7.09 3.79 -0.80
CA ALA A 166 -5.67 3.47 -0.73
C ALA A 166 -5.46 2.02 -0.29
N LEU A 167 -4.72 1.26 -1.08
CA LEU A 167 -4.36 -0.13 -0.78
C LEU A 167 -2.91 -0.18 -0.27
N ARG A 168 -2.71 -0.41 1.02
CA ARG A 168 -1.40 -0.68 1.62
C ARG A 168 -0.97 -2.09 1.25
N ILE A 169 -0.37 -2.22 0.07
CA ILE A 169 0.03 -3.52 -0.46
C ILE A 169 1.19 -4.12 0.33
N GLY A 170 1.09 -5.41 0.59
CA GLY A 170 2.16 -6.22 1.15
C GLY A 170 3.24 -6.59 0.12
N MET A 171 3.92 -7.71 0.36
CA MET A 171 4.95 -8.25 -0.51
C MET A 171 4.31 -9.09 -1.63
N VAL A 172 4.03 -8.43 -2.77
CA VAL A 172 3.51 -9.11 -3.96
C VAL A 172 4.53 -10.10 -4.53
N VAL A 173 4.19 -11.39 -4.48
CA VAL A 173 4.89 -12.46 -5.20
C VAL A 173 3.90 -13.10 -6.17
N ALA A 174 3.94 -12.65 -7.42
CA ALA A 174 2.91 -12.93 -8.40
C ALA A 174 2.78 -14.42 -8.75
N LYS A 175 3.89 -15.16 -8.79
CA LYS A 175 3.88 -16.60 -9.10
C LYS A 175 3.99 -17.43 -7.82
N PRO A 176 3.10 -18.41 -7.58
CA PRO A 176 3.17 -19.26 -6.39
C PRO A 176 4.51 -19.98 -6.20
N LEU A 177 5.13 -20.45 -7.29
CA LEU A 177 6.45 -21.11 -7.24
C LEU A 177 7.57 -20.17 -6.73
N ASP A 178 7.47 -18.88 -7.03
CA ASP A 178 8.46 -17.90 -6.58
C ASP A 178 8.31 -17.62 -5.08
N ALA A 179 7.10 -17.76 -4.53
CA ALA A 179 6.85 -17.55 -3.11
C ALA A 179 7.57 -18.61 -2.26
N GLY A 180 7.53 -19.88 -2.66
CA GLY A 180 8.24 -20.97 -1.98
C GLY A 180 9.77 -20.81 -2.00
N ARG A 181 10.33 -20.12 -3.00
CA ARG A 181 11.77 -19.84 -3.06
C ARG A 181 12.16 -18.56 -2.31
N ARG A 182 11.33 -17.52 -2.39
CA ARG A 182 11.68 -16.17 -1.94
C ARG A 182 11.31 -15.91 -0.49
N LEU A 183 10.18 -16.43 0.00
CA LEU A 183 9.70 -16.13 1.35
C LEU A 183 10.60 -16.71 2.47
N PRO A 184 11.13 -17.94 2.37
CA PRO A 184 11.93 -18.53 3.46
C PRO A 184 13.24 -17.80 3.77
N SER A 185 13.78 -17.02 2.83
CA SER A 185 14.97 -16.19 3.04
C SER A 185 14.64 -14.80 3.61
N MET A 186 13.36 -14.46 3.71
CA MET A 186 12.91 -13.18 4.24
C MET A 186 12.64 -13.24 5.75
N ARG A 187 12.68 -12.05 6.35
CA ARG A 187 12.28 -11.80 7.75
C ARG A 187 10.77 -11.90 7.92
N ARG A 188 10.32 -12.12 9.16
CA ARG A 188 8.92 -12.33 9.57
C ARG A 188 7.98 -11.30 8.95
N TRP A 189 8.33 -10.01 9.08
CA TRP A 189 7.54 -8.91 8.52
C TRP A 189 7.15 -9.11 7.05
N SER A 190 8.11 -9.51 6.21
CA SER A 190 7.87 -9.72 4.79
C SER A 190 7.04 -10.97 4.49
N GLN A 191 7.18 -12.01 5.31
CA GLN A 191 6.39 -13.24 5.18
C GLN A 191 4.95 -13.02 5.65
N GLU A 192 4.75 -12.34 6.78
CA GLU A 192 3.43 -11.98 7.31
C GLU A 192 2.62 -11.09 6.36
N MET A 193 3.31 -10.24 5.58
CA MET A 193 2.68 -9.40 4.56
C MET A 193 2.68 -10.01 3.16
N TRP A 194 2.85 -11.33 3.00
CA TRP A 194 2.80 -11.94 1.67
C TRP A 194 1.48 -11.61 0.96
N LEU A 195 1.56 -11.29 -0.32
CA LEU A 195 0.41 -11.09 -1.20
C LEU A 195 0.61 -11.89 -2.48
N GLY A 196 -0.28 -12.86 -2.73
CA GLY A 196 -0.33 -13.63 -3.97
C GLY A 196 -0.71 -12.77 -5.17
N GLY A 197 -0.35 -13.22 -6.38
CA GLY A 197 -0.71 -12.52 -7.61
C GLY A 197 -2.22 -12.46 -7.85
N GLU A 198 -2.90 -13.59 -7.65
CA GLU A 198 -4.37 -13.69 -7.78
C GLU A 198 -5.08 -12.83 -6.73
N ASP A 199 -4.64 -12.92 -5.48
CA ASP A 199 -5.13 -12.10 -4.37
C ASP A 199 -4.92 -10.60 -4.59
N PHE A 200 -3.79 -10.19 -5.20
CA PHE A 200 -3.56 -8.80 -5.60
C PHE A 200 -4.57 -8.36 -6.66
N CYS A 201 -4.76 -9.19 -7.69
CA CYS A 201 -5.69 -8.91 -8.79
C CYS A 201 -7.15 -8.80 -8.32
N GLU A 202 -7.58 -9.71 -7.45
CA GLU A 202 -8.90 -9.63 -6.83
C GLU A 202 -9.05 -8.34 -6.02
N GLY A 203 -8.06 -8.03 -5.16
CA GLY A 203 -8.10 -6.85 -4.31
C GLY A 203 -8.22 -5.53 -5.09
N ILE A 204 -7.44 -5.37 -6.17
CA ILE A 204 -7.54 -4.16 -7.00
C ILE A 204 -8.87 -4.08 -7.73
N GLU A 205 -9.41 -5.21 -8.20
CA GLU A 205 -10.67 -5.23 -8.94
C GLU A 205 -11.85 -4.92 -8.01
N LYS A 206 -11.84 -5.49 -6.81
CA LYS A 206 -12.80 -5.16 -5.75
C LYS A 206 -12.73 -3.70 -5.37
N ALA A 207 -11.53 -3.14 -5.20
CA ALA A 207 -11.38 -1.71 -4.92
C ALA A 207 -11.93 -0.83 -6.06
N LEU A 208 -11.76 -1.24 -7.33
CA LEU A 208 -12.29 -0.49 -8.47
C LEU A 208 -13.82 -0.56 -8.55
N THR A 209 -14.44 -1.67 -8.16
CA THR A 209 -15.85 -1.96 -8.48
C THR A 209 -16.82 -1.99 -7.29
N ALA A 210 -16.33 -2.09 -6.06
CA ALA A 210 -17.19 -2.18 -4.88
C ALA A 210 -18.09 -0.94 -4.71
N PRO A 211 -19.30 -1.07 -4.16
CA PRO A 211 -20.20 0.06 -3.91
C PRO A 211 -19.78 0.84 -2.65
N VAL A 212 -18.56 1.39 -2.65
CA VAL A 212 -18.01 2.20 -1.55
C VAL A 212 -18.19 3.67 -1.86
N ASN A 213 -18.57 4.47 -0.84
CA ASN A 213 -18.59 5.93 -0.91
C ASN A 213 -17.52 6.51 0.04
N GLY A 214 -16.92 7.64 -0.33
CA GLY A 214 -15.95 8.37 0.47
C GLY A 214 -14.55 7.78 0.44
N ALA A 215 -13.82 7.85 1.56
CA ALA A 215 -12.43 7.40 1.63
C ALA A 215 -12.27 6.08 2.41
N SER A 216 -11.32 5.25 1.99
CA SER A 216 -10.88 4.06 2.73
C SER A 216 -9.39 3.83 2.57
N VAL A 217 -8.71 3.48 3.66
CA VAL A 217 -7.32 3.00 3.63
C VAL A 217 -7.33 1.56 4.11
N LEU A 218 -6.87 0.63 3.27
CA LEU A 218 -7.08 -0.80 3.46
C LEU A 218 -5.74 -1.54 3.36
N ASN A 219 -5.53 -2.53 4.22
CA ASN A 219 -4.40 -3.44 4.08
C ASN A 219 -4.71 -4.46 2.99
N LEU A 220 -3.76 -4.68 2.08
CA LEU A 220 -3.89 -5.70 1.05
C LEU A 220 -2.76 -6.72 1.18
N VAL A 221 -3.11 -7.87 1.76
CA VAL A 221 -2.29 -9.08 1.92
C VAL A 221 -3.18 -10.31 1.71
N SER A 222 -2.58 -11.45 1.40
CA SER A 222 -3.30 -12.74 1.39
C SER A 222 -3.77 -13.13 2.80
N ASP A 223 -4.62 -14.15 2.93
CA ASP A 223 -5.11 -14.63 4.24
C ASP A 223 -4.04 -15.41 5.03
N ASN A 224 -2.97 -14.71 5.41
CA ASN A 224 -1.75 -15.29 5.97
C ASN A 224 -1.97 -15.73 7.43
N PRO A 225 -1.96 -17.05 7.73
CA PRO A 225 -2.24 -17.52 9.07
C PRO A 225 -1.24 -17.01 10.11
N GLY A 226 -1.75 -16.39 11.18
CA GLY A 226 -0.94 -15.79 12.25
C GLY A 226 -0.27 -14.46 11.87
N SER A 227 -0.60 -13.88 10.71
CA SER A 227 -0.12 -12.55 10.35
C SER A 227 -0.70 -11.49 11.28
N ARG A 228 0.11 -10.46 11.58
CA ARG A 228 -0.36 -9.25 12.26
C ARG A 228 -1.16 -8.32 11.35
N TRP A 229 -1.07 -8.49 10.04
CA TRP A 229 -1.75 -7.63 9.07
C TRP A 229 -3.24 -7.97 9.03
N ASP A 230 -4.03 -7.13 9.70
CA ASP A 230 -5.48 -7.29 9.70
C ASP A 230 -6.08 -6.84 8.37
N ILE A 231 -6.92 -7.69 7.79
CA ILE A 231 -7.63 -7.44 6.53
C ILE A 231 -9.16 -7.40 6.73
N SER A 232 -9.63 -7.37 7.97
CA SER A 232 -11.06 -7.42 8.29
C SER A 232 -11.83 -6.26 7.66
N GLU A 233 -11.28 -5.04 7.73
CA GLU A 233 -11.85 -3.87 7.05
C GLU A 233 -11.79 -3.98 5.52
N THR A 234 -10.74 -4.58 4.96
CA THR A 234 -10.66 -4.82 3.51
C THR A 234 -11.76 -5.78 3.05
N ARG A 235 -12.03 -6.84 3.83
CA ARG A 235 -13.16 -7.75 3.57
C ARG A 235 -14.50 -7.02 3.64
N GLN A 236 -14.71 -6.24 4.70
CA GLN A 236 -15.97 -5.55 4.95
C GLN A 236 -16.25 -4.45 3.91
N ARG A 237 -15.25 -3.64 3.56
CA ARG A 237 -15.43 -2.46 2.72
C ARG A 237 -15.58 -2.78 1.25
N ILE A 238 -14.73 -3.66 0.73
CA ILE A 238 -14.69 -3.93 -0.72
C ILE A 238 -15.09 -5.37 -1.07
N GLY A 239 -15.46 -6.21 -0.10
CA GLY A 239 -15.83 -7.60 -0.35
C GLY A 239 -14.65 -8.44 -0.83
N TYR A 240 -13.44 -8.13 -0.35
CA TYR A 240 -12.23 -8.88 -0.66
C TYR A 240 -12.26 -10.25 0.01
N SER A 241 -11.95 -11.31 -0.73
CA SER A 241 -11.99 -12.70 -0.28
C SER A 241 -10.76 -13.47 -0.77
N PRO A 242 -9.56 -13.16 -0.25
CA PRO A 242 -8.32 -13.77 -0.72
C PRO A 242 -8.35 -15.29 -0.55
N GLY A 243 -7.61 -15.97 -1.41
CA GLY A 243 -7.29 -17.38 -1.26
C GLY A 243 -6.43 -17.67 -0.02
N PRO A 244 -6.07 -18.95 0.18
CA PRO A 244 -5.27 -19.35 1.33
C PRO A 244 -3.91 -18.66 1.33
N GLY A 245 -3.61 -17.95 2.42
CA GLY A 245 -2.31 -17.32 2.64
C GLY A 245 -1.20 -18.30 3.01
N ARG A 246 -0.07 -17.75 3.46
CA ARG A 246 1.06 -18.54 3.99
C ARG A 246 1.40 -18.10 5.40
N ARG A 247 1.64 -19.08 6.27
CA ARG A 247 2.17 -18.83 7.61
C ARG A 247 3.64 -18.43 7.47
N ALA A 248 4.07 -17.46 8.28
CA ALA A 248 5.47 -17.11 8.35
C ALA A 248 6.29 -18.25 8.97
N GLU A 249 7.31 -18.70 8.26
CA GLU A 249 8.29 -19.70 8.69
C GLU A 249 9.64 -19.00 8.86
N VAL A 250 9.88 -18.53 10.09
CA VAL A 250 11.06 -17.72 10.42
C VAL A 250 12.14 -18.64 10.93
N GLN A 251 13.31 -18.62 10.28
CA GLN A 251 14.47 -19.40 10.73
C GLN A 251 14.93 -18.91 12.12
N PRO A 252 15.45 -19.77 13.00
CA PRO A 252 15.88 -19.37 14.35
C PRO A 252 16.86 -18.19 14.37
N ALA A 253 17.77 -18.11 13.39
CA ALA A 253 18.69 -16.98 13.25
C ALA A 253 17.98 -15.66 12.91
N HIS A 254 16.93 -15.70 12.09
CA HIS A 254 16.12 -14.52 11.77
C HIS A 254 15.27 -14.09 12.96
N GLU A 255 14.73 -15.05 13.72
CA GLU A 255 13.97 -14.77 14.94
C GLU A 255 14.83 -14.12 16.02
N ALA A 256 16.02 -14.66 16.29
CA ALA A 256 16.98 -14.05 17.21
C ALA A 256 17.35 -12.63 16.79
N ALA A 257 17.63 -12.42 15.50
CA ALA A 257 17.93 -11.09 14.97
C ALA A 257 16.75 -10.10 15.07
N GLU A 258 15.50 -10.58 14.98
CA GLU A 258 14.30 -9.76 15.17
C GLU A 258 14.09 -9.39 16.64
N VAL A 259 14.32 -10.32 17.57
CA VAL A 259 14.28 -10.03 19.01
C VAL A 259 15.30 -8.95 19.37
N THR A 260 16.54 -9.08 18.88
CA THR A 260 17.57 -8.05 19.09
C THR A 260 17.16 -6.71 18.49
N ALA A 261 16.62 -6.70 17.28
CA ALA A 261 16.15 -5.47 16.64
C ALA A 261 14.99 -4.81 17.42
N ALA A 262 14.07 -5.60 17.96
CA ALA A 262 12.98 -5.10 18.80
C ALA A 262 13.48 -4.48 20.10
N ARG A 263 14.46 -5.10 20.76
CA ARG A 263 15.10 -4.55 21.97
C ARG A 263 15.80 -3.23 21.68
N LEU A 264 16.56 -3.16 20.58
CA LEU A 264 17.22 -1.92 20.16
C LEU A 264 16.23 -0.78 19.86
N ASP A 265 15.08 -1.10 19.25
CA ASP A 265 14.03 -0.13 18.95
C ASP A 265 13.36 0.42 20.22
N LEU A 266 13.13 -0.45 21.22
CA LEU A 266 12.66 -0.05 22.55
C LEU A 266 13.67 0.88 23.25
N CYS A 267 14.96 0.53 23.27
CA CYS A 267 16.01 1.38 23.83
C CYS A 267 16.06 2.74 23.13
N ARG A 268 15.98 2.76 21.80
CA ARG A 268 15.94 4.01 21.04
C ARG A 268 14.76 4.88 21.46
N THR A 269 13.57 4.28 21.60
CA THR A 269 12.36 4.99 22.02
C THR A 269 12.51 5.56 23.44
N GLU A 270 13.13 4.80 24.35
CA GLU A 270 13.43 5.25 25.71
C GLU A 270 14.34 6.49 25.70
N ILE A 271 15.46 6.41 24.97
CA ILE A 271 16.43 7.50 24.85
C ILE A 271 15.77 8.76 24.27
N VAL A 272 15.01 8.63 23.18
CA VAL A 272 14.33 9.76 22.55
C VAL A 272 13.32 10.40 23.50
N ARG A 273 12.54 9.60 24.23
CA ARG A 273 11.58 10.11 25.24
C ARG A 273 12.29 10.89 26.34
N HIS A 274 13.41 10.37 26.83
CA HIS A 274 14.23 11.00 27.87
C HIS A 274 14.81 12.34 27.39
N LEU A 275 15.42 12.37 26.20
CA LEU A 275 15.97 13.58 25.61
C LEU A 275 14.88 14.64 25.36
N ALA A 276 13.70 14.22 24.89
CA ALA A 276 12.57 15.11 24.66
C ALA A 276 11.99 15.73 25.96
N ALA A 277 12.23 15.10 27.12
CA ALA A 277 11.85 15.63 28.43
C ALA A 277 12.81 16.73 28.95
N GLY A 278 13.84 17.12 28.17
CA GLY A 278 14.72 18.23 28.50
C GLY A 278 15.89 17.90 29.43
N SER A 279 16.11 16.61 29.72
CA SER A 279 17.27 16.16 30.50
C SER A 279 18.47 15.95 29.58
N ALA A 280 19.43 16.89 29.61
CA ALA A 280 20.68 16.80 28.85
C ALA A 280 21.68 15.78 29.44
N ASP A 281 21.53 15.48 30.73
CA ASP A 281 22.19 14.34 31.36
C ASP A 281 21.33 13.10 31.10
N LEU A 282 21.92 11.99 30.64
CA LEU A 282 21.34 10.65 30.81
C LEU A 282 21.59 10.30 32.29
N PRO A 283 20.64 10.44 33.22
CA PRO A 283 20.84 9.83 34.51
C PRO A 283 20.86 8.32 34.29
N ASP A 284 21.61 7.64 35.14
CA ASP A 284 21.77 6.19 35.27
C ASP A 284 20.52 5.37 34.88
N GLU A 285 19.31 5.88 35.15
CA GLU A 285 18.02 5.21 34.92
C GLU A 285 17.72 4.87 33.44
N SER A 286 17.94 5.78 32.48
CA SER A 286 17.67 5.47 31.06
C SER A 286 18.68 4.45 30.51
N ALA A 287 19.93 4.55 30.96
CA ALA A 287 20.99 3.60 30.60
C ALA A 287 20.76 2.22 31.24
N ALA A 288 20.37 2.19 32.52
CA ALA A 288 20.00 0.99 33.26
C ALA A 288 18.78 0.30 32.62
N ARG A 289 17.74 1.08 32.25
CA ARG A 289 16.57 0.55 31.55
C ARG A 289 16.93 0.00 30.17
N CYS A 290 17.79 0.67 29.41
CA CYS A 290 18.32 0.12 28.16
C CYS A 290 19.10 -1.18 28.40
N ALA A 291 19.88 -1.27 29.47
CA ALA A 291 20.62 -2.48 29.83
C ALA A 291 19.67 -3.65 30.18
N GLU A 292 18.60 -3.40 30.95
CA GLU A 292 17.55 -4.40 31.26
C GLU A 292 16.85 -4.90 29.98
N ILE A 293 16.47 -3.98 29.07
CA ILE A 293 15.84 -4.31 27.78
C ILE A 293 16.76 -5.17 26.92
N LEU A 294 18.04 -4.80 26.82
CA LEU A 294 19.01 -5.49 25.95
C LEU A 294 19.38 -6.88 26.49
N THR A 295 19.51 -7.02 27.80
CA THR A 295 19.81 -8.31 28.47
C THR A 295 18.58 -9.22 28.55
N GLY A 296 17.37 -8.67 28.50
CA GLY A 296 16.13 -9.42 28.65
C GLY A 296 15.76 -9.69 30.11
N GLU A 297 16.28 -8.90 31.04
CA GLU A 297 16.03 -8.98 32.48
C GLU A 297 14.77 -8.20 32.92
N GLU A 298 13.83 -7.92 32.01
CA GLU A 298 12.60 -7.20 32.31
C GLU A 298 11.85 -7.87 33.48
N LYS A 299 11.89 -7.24 34.67
CA LYS A 299 10.95 -7.55 35.73
C LYS A 299 9.58 -7.06 35.26
N ALA A 300 8.59 -7.96 35.28
CA ALA A 300 7.21 -7.63 34.96
C ALA A 300 6.82 -6.29 35.62
N PRO A 301 6.11 -5.39 34.90
CA PRO A 301 5.75 -4.10 35.47
C PRO A 301 5.01 -4.34 36.78
N LYS A 302 5.56 -3.81 37.88
CA LYS A 302 4.80 -3.71 39.12
C LYS A 302 3.59 -2.85 38.78
N HIS A 303 2.40 -3.44 38.79
CA HIS A 303 1.16 -2.69 38.78
C HIS A 303 1.29 -1.64 39.90
N LEU A 304 1.43 -0.37 39.53
CA LEU A 304 1.22 0.71 40.47
C LEU A 304 -0.30 0.86 40.69
N PRO A 305 -0.73 1.11 41.94
CA PRO A 305 -2.13 1.18 42.34
C PRO A 305 -2.90 2.32 41.65
#